data_AF-A0A7U9X121-F1
#
_entry.id   AF-A0A7U9X121-F1
#
_cell.length_a   1.000
_cell.length_b   1.000
_cell.length_c   1.000
_cell.angle_alpha   90.00
_cell.angle_beta   90.00
_cell.angle_gamma   90.00
#
_symmetry.space_group_name_H-M   'P 1'
#
loop_
_entity.id
_entity.type
_entity.pdbx_description
1 polymer ?
#
loop_
_entity_poly.entity_id
_entity_poly.type
_entity_poly.pdbx_seq_one_letter_code
_entity_poly.pdbx_strand_id
1 'polypeptide(L)'
;MENHAYDIPSESLIEMAGFFNVTTDYILEISDIKRDYNGEYRMNQKMDKCYDIVLCYQKLSEINQKTLHYILERLEQAQIESEEAFAKEVDKNSENSDM
;
A
#
# COMPACT_ATOMS: atom_id res chain seq x y z
N MET A 1 8.68 38.47 12.56
CA MET A 1 8.34 37.40 13.51
C MET A 1 8.46 36.11 12.72
N GLU A 2 9.50 35.32 12.99
CA GLU A 2 9.58 33.96 12.47
C GLU A 2 8.36 33.20 12.97
N ASN A 3 7.55 32.70 12.04
CA ASN A 3 6.55 31.71 12.38
C ASN A 3 7.35 30.47 12.78
N HIS A 4 7.40 30.16 14.08
CA HIS A 4 7.71 28.81 14.55
C HIS A 4 6.55 27.90 14.11
N ALA A 5 6.52 27.64 12.80
CA ALA A 5 5.50 26.92 12.10
C ALA A 5 5.74 25.43 12.37
N TYR A 6 4.91 24.87 13.25
CA TYR A 6 4.62 23.45 13.40
C TYR A 6 5.81 22.51 13.12
N ASP A 7 6.63 22.28 14.14
CA ASP A 7 7.61 21.20 14.10
C ASP A 7 6.90 19.86 13.86
N ILE A 8 7.27 19.14 12.80
CA ILE A 8 6.76 17.80 12.52
C ILE A 8 7.49 16.84 13.46
N PRO A 9 6.78 16.06 14.31
CA PRO A 9 7.41 15.02 15.10
C PRO A 9 8.18 14.04 14.21
N SER A 10 9.37 13.63 14.63
CA SER A 10 10.24 12.74 13.84
C SER A 10 9.55 11.43 13.47
N GLU A 11 8.74 10.86 14.37
CA GLU A 11 7.96 9.65 14.12
C GLU A 11 6.95 9.86 12.98
N SER A 12 6.20 10.97 12.99
CA SER A 12 5.25 11.30 11.93
C SER A 12 5.95 11.53 10.59
N LEU A 13 7.14 12.14 10.60
CA LEU A 13 7.94 12.31 9.39
C LEU A 13 8.41 10.96 8.81
N ILE A 14 8.84 10.04 9.67
CA ILE A 14 9.25 8.68 9.27
C ILE A 14 8.05 7.90 8.72
N GLU A 15 6.89 8.00 9.37
CA GLU A 15 5.66 7.35 8.93
C GLU A 15 5.20 7.88 7.56
N MET A 16 5.21 9.21 7.37
CA MET A 16 4.90 9.83 6.08
C MET A 16 5.89 9.39 4.99
N ALA A 17 7.19 9.37 5.28
CA ALA A 17 8.21 8.88 4.35
C ALA A 17 7.96 7.43 3.95
N GLY A 18 7.61 6.57 4.92
CA GLY A 18 7.23 5.18 4.69
C GLY A 18 5.99 5.05 3.80
N PHE A 19 4.94 5.80 4.09
CA PHE A 19 3.67 5.77 3.35
C PHE A 19 3.84 6.19 1.88
N PHE A 20 4.49 7.33 1.63
CA PHE A 20 4.74 7.82 0.27
C PHE A 20 5.88 7.08 -0.43
N ASN A 21 6.59 6.20 0.28
CA ASN A 21 7.79 5.49 -0.16
C ASN A 21 8.82 6.46 -0.76
N VAL A 22 9.12 7.50 0.03
CA VAL A 22 10.13 8.54 -0.21
C VAL A 22 11.08 8.66 0.98
N THR A 23 12.16 9.41 0.84
CA THR A 23 13.06 9.70 1.97
C THR A 23 12.58 10.90 2.79
N THR A 24 13.01 11.00 4.05
CA THR A 24 12.61 12.10 4.93
C THR A 24 13.21 13.44 4.50
N ASP A 25 14.43 13.45 3.98
CA ASP A 25 15.08 14.60 3.36
C ASP A 25 14.36 15.08 2.10
N TYR A 26 13.68 14.19 1.36
CA TYR A 26 12.81 14.57 0.25
C TYR A 26 11.53 15.27 0.74
N ILE A 27 10.90 14.79 1.82
CA ILE A 27 9.72 15.45 2.42
C ILE A 27 10.05 16.83 2.96
N LEU A 28 11.25 16.98 3.53
CA LEU A 28 11.72 18.26 4.08
C LEU A 28 12.27 19.22 3.00
N GLU A 29 12.21 18.84 1.72
CA GLU A 29 12.78 19.62 0.60
C GLU A 29 14.28 19.93 0.77
N ILE A 30 15.00 19.07 1.51
CA ILE A 30 16.46 19.15 1.68
C ILE A 30 17.17 18.45 0.52
N SER A 31 16.47 17.55 -0.17
CA SER A 31 17.01 16.71 -1.24
C SER A 31 15.97 16.49 -2.34
N ASP A 32 16.40 16.55 -3.59
CA ASP A 32 15.58 16.17 -4.74
C ASP A 32 15.51 14.63 -4.93
N ILE A 33 16.28 13.87 -4.14
CA ILE A 33 16.35 12.42 -4.25
C ILE A 33 15.11 11.82 -3.60
N LYS A 34 14.17 11.40 -4.44
CA LYS A 34 12.90 10.82 -3.99
C LYS A 34 13.08 9.53 -3.16
N ARG A 35 14.04 8.68 -3.51
CA ARG A 35 14.24 7.36 -2.88
C ARG A 35 15.73 7.09 -2.71
N ASP A 36 16.08 6.41 -1.63
CA ASP A 36 17.41 5.82 -1.50
C ASP A 36 17.55 4.60 -2.44
N TYR A 37 18.79 4.14 -2.64
CA TYR A 37 19.07 2.98 -3.50
C TYR A 37 18.26 1.74 -3.11
N ASN A 38 18.05 1.51 -1.81
CA ASN A 38 17.26 0.39 -1.31
C ASN A 38 15.76 0.55 -1.65
N GLY A 39 15.23 1.76 -1.58
CA GLY A 39 13.88 2.11 -2.00
C GLY A 39 13.66 1.97 -3.51
N GLU A 40 14.64 2.35 -4.32
CA GLU A 40 14.63 2.12 -5.77
C GLU A 40 14.66 0.62 -6.10
N TYR A 41 15.56 -0.13 -5.47
CA TYR A 41 15.69 -1.58 -5.67
C TYR A 41 14.38 -2.32 -5.30
N ARG A 42 13.78 -2.00 -4.15
CA ARG A 42 12.50 -2.58 -3.71
C ARG A 42 11.37 -2.26 -4.69
N MET A 43 11.34 -1.04 -5.25
CA MET A 43 10.36 -0.65 -6.25
C MET A 43 10.55 -1.44 -7.54
N ASN A 44 11.79 -1.56 -8.01
CA ASN A 44 12.12 -2.31 -9.23
C ASN A 44 11.75 -3.79 -9.08
N GLN A 45 12.05 -4.43 -7.95
CA GLN A 45 11.63 -5.81 -7.71
C GLN A 45 10.10 -5.99 -7.73
N LYS A 46 9.34 -5.02 -7.20
CA LYS A 46 7.87 -5.07 -7.25
C LYS A 46 7.37 -4.86 -8.68
N MET A 47 7.98 -3.94 -9.42
CA MET A 47 7.66 -3.68 -10.83
C MET A 47 7.94 -4.90 -11.70
N ASP A 48 9.08 -5.57 -11.50
CA ASP A 48 9.48 -6.76 -12.25
C ASP A 48 8.46 -7.89 -12.07
N LYS A 49 7.97 -8.11 -10.84
CA LYS A 49 6.94 -9.13 -10.56
C LYS A 49 5.61 -8.86 -11.26
N CYS A 50 5.26 -7.59 -11.44
CA CYS A 50 4.02 -7.19 -12.08
C CYS A 50 4.16 -6.95 -13.59
N TYR A 51 5.39 -7.03 -14.12
CA TYR A 51 5.68 -6.64 -15.50
C TYR A 51 4.88 -7.46 -16.51
N ASP A 52 4.84 -8.78 -16.33
CA ASP A 52 4.11 -9.68 -17.23
C ASP A 52 2.60 -9.42 -17.21
N ILE A 53 2.04 -9.09 -16.04
CA ILE A 53 0.62 -8.76 -15.89
C ILE A 53 0.29 -7.46 -16.63
N VAL A 54 1.13 -6.43 -16.47
CA VAL A 54 0.97 -5.14 -17.17
C VAL A 54 1.07 -5.35 -18.69
N LEU A 55 2.03 -6.14 -19.15
CA LEU A 55 2.21 -6.42 -20.58
C LEU A 55 1.00 -7.18 -21.16
N CYS A 56 0.45 -8.14 -20.41
CA CYS A 56 -0.77 -8.84 -20.79
C CYS A 56 -1.97 -7.88 -20.82
N TYR A 57 -2.13 -7.02 -19.81
CA TYR A 57 -3.21 -6.04 -19.72
C TYR A 57 -3.23 -5.08 -20.92
N GLN A 58 -2.05 -4.60 -21.34
CA GLN A 58 -1.92 -3.69 -22.49
C GLN A 58 -2.34 -4.32 -23.82
N LYS A 59 -2.29 -5.64 -23.95
CA LYS A 59 -2.71 -6.36 -25.17
C LYS A 59 -4.22 -6.62 -25.23
N LEU A 60 -4.94 -6.40 -24.14
CA LEU A 60 -6.38 -6.61 -24.07
C LEU A 60 -7.14 -5.46 -24.75
N SER A 61 -8.35 -5.77 -25.22
CA SER A 61 -9.30 -4.73 -25.65
C SER A 61 -9.78 -3.91 -24.45
N GLU A 62 -10.28 -2.69 -24.71
CA GLU A 62 -10.82 -1.81 -23.65
C GLU A 62 -11.90 -2.51 -22.81
N ILE A 63 -12.78 -3.30 -23.44
CA ILE A 63 -13.82 -4.08 -22.74
C ILE A 63 -13.16 -5.07 -21.78
N ASN A 64 -12.19 -5.85 -22.26
CA ASN A 64 -11.52 -6.87 -21.45
C ASN A 64 -10.67 -6.26 -20.33
N GLN A 65 -10.08 -5.08 -20.56
CA GLN A 65 -9.40 -4.31 -19.52
C GLN A 65 -10.35 -3.91 -18.39
N LYS A 66 -11.54 -3.40 -18.72
CA LYS A 66 -12.59 -3.09 -17.74
C LYS A 66 -13.08 -4.34 -17.01
N THR A 67 -13.28 -5.44 -17.73
CA THR A 67 -13.68 -6.72 -17.10
C THR A 67 -12.65 -7.20 -16.09
N LEU A 68 -11.36 -7.17 -16.46
CA LEU A 68 -10.29 -7.57 -15.55
C LEU A 68 -10.21 -6.67 -14.32
N HIS A 69 -10.45 -5.36 -14.48
CA HIS A 69 -10.54 -4.44 -13.35
C HIS A 69 -11.65 -4.82 -12.37
N TYR A 70 -12.87 -5.08 -12.84
CA TYR A 70 -13.97 -5.52 -11.97
C TYR A 70 -13.71 -6.86 -11.27
N ILE A 71 -13.02 -7.78 -11.95
CA ILE A 71 -12.61 -9.05 -11.35
C ILE A 71 -11.64 -8.81 -10.19
N LEU A 72 -10.65 -7.94 -10.38
CA LEU A 72 -9.70 -7.57 -9.32
C LEU A 72 -10.42 -6.96 -8.12
N GLU A 73 -11.30 -5.97 -8.34
CA GLU A 73 -12.10 -5.36 -7.27
C GLU A 73 -12.93 -6.41 -6.50
N ARG A 74 -13.55 -7.36 -7.21
CA ARG A 74 -14.36 -8.39 -6.54
C ARG A 74 -13.52 -9.36 -5.73
N LEU A 75 -12.31 -9.69 -6.19
CA LEU A 75 -11.36 -10.53 -5.47
C LEU A 75 -10.85 -9.83 -4.20
N GLU A 76 -10.51 -8.54 -4.28
CA GLU A 76 -10.13 -7.75 -3.11
C GLU A 76 -11.26 -7.72 -2.07
N GLN A 77 -12.49 -7.46 -2.51
CA GLN A 77 -13.65 -7.46 -1.63
C GLN A 77 -13.91 -8.83 -0.98
N ALA A 78 -13.75 -9.92 -1.74
CA ALA A 78 -13.93 -11.27 -1.23
C ALA A 78 -12.89 -11.62 -0.16
N GLN A 79 -11.67 -11.12 -0.29
CA GLN A 79 -10.62 -11.30 0.70
C GLN A 79 -10.98 -10.61 2.02
N ILE A 80 -11.42 -9.35 1.96
CA ILE A 80 -11.87 -8.59 3.16
C ILE A 80 -13.03 -9.31 3.85
N GLU A 81 -14.05 -9.72 3.07
CA GLU A 81 -15.21 -10.47 3.58
C GLU A 81 -14.78 -11.76 4.30
N SER A 82 -13.76 -12.45 3.79
CA SER A 82 -13.24 -13.67 4.42
C SER A 82 -12.50 -13.38 5.73
N GLU A 83 -11.66 -12.35 5.77
CA GLU A 83 -10.89 -11.96 6.95
C GLU A 83 -11.84 -11.50 8.10
N GLU A 84 -12.90 -10.77 7.77
CA GLU A 84 -13.94 -10.38 8.73
C GLU A 84 -14.76 -11.57 9.25
N ALA A 85 -15.04 -12.57 8.40
CA ALA A 85 -15.73 -13.78 8.80
C ALA A 85 -14.89 -14.59 9.80
N PHE A 86 -13.59 -14.73 9.54
CA PHE A 86 -12.65 -15.39 10.47
C PHE A 86 -12.56 -14.67 11.82
N ALA A 87 -12.49 -13.33 11.83
CA ALA A 87 -12.44 -12.56 13.08
C ALA A 87 -13.69 -12.79 13.95
N LYS A 88 -14.89 -12.81 13.33
CA LYS A 88 -16.16 -13.05 14.05
C LYS A 88 -16.31 -14.49 14.58
N GLU A 89 -15.60 -15.46 14.03
CA GLU A 89 -15.59 -16.84 14.54
C GLU A 89 -14.62 -17.03 15.70
N VAL A 90 -13.48 -16.32 15.71
CA VAL A 90 -12.53 -16.34 16.83
C VAL A 90 -13.14 -15.76 18.10
N ASP A 91 -13.86 -14.63 17.99
CA ASP A 91 -14.50 -13.97 19.13
C ASP A 91 -15.59 -14.85 19.79
N LYS A 92 -16.37 -15.58 18.99
CA LYS A 92 -17.40 -16.51 19.51
C LYS A 92 -16.79 -17.71 20.22
N ASN A 93 -15.60 -18.14 19.80
CA ASN A 93 -14.93 -19.31 20.39
C ASN A 93 -14.22 -18.97 21.71
N SER A 94 -13.87 -17.70 21.97
CA SER A 94 -13.36 -17.29 23.29
C SER A 94 -14.47 -17.12 24.32
N GLU A 95 -15.66 -16.67 23.92
CA GLU A 95 -16.81 -16.57 24.84
C GLU A 95 -17.32 -17.94 25.30
N ASN A 96 -17.13 -18.99 24.49
CA ASN A 96 -17.54 -20.36 24.83
C ASN A 96 -16.53 -21.14 25.68
N SER A 97 -15.29 -20.66 25.85
CA SER A 97 -14.25 -21.35 26.64
C SER A 97 -14.21 -20.93 28.12
N ASP A 98 -14.97 -19.91 28.51
CA ASP A 98 -15.03 -19.37 29.87
C ASP A 98 -16.26 -19.87 30.68
N MET A 99 -16.93 -20.95 30.21
CA MET A 99 -18.06 -21.61 30.88
C MET A 99 -17.71 -23.00 31.43
#